data_AF-A0A835BZZ7-F1
#
_entry.id   AF-A0A835BZZ7-F1
#
_cell.length_a   1.000
_cell.length_b   1.000
_cell.length_c   1.000
_cell.angle_alpha   90.00
_cell.angle_beta   90.00
_cell.angle_gamma   90.00
#
_symmetry.space_group_name_H-M   'P 1'
#
loop_
_entity.id
_entity.type
_entity.pdbx_description
1 polymer ?
#
loop_
_entity_poly.entity_id
_entity_poly.type
_entity_poly.pdbx_seq_one_letter_code
_entity_poly.pdbx_strand_id
1 'polypeptide(L)'
;MADDAWSLGLAAWDEAAAFAGDPWELLASATARASDASRCPSAVAQRARGRVVFLPCGLAAGSYVTVVATPRSAHREFVPQLARMRQGDGTVMVSQFMVELQGLRAVDGEEPPRILHLNPRLRGDWSQHPILEHNTCYRMQWGAAQRCDGTPSDDNEDKVDGFPKCEKWIRNDIVDTKESKTTSWLKRFIGRAKKPAMTWPFPFVEERLFVLTIQAGVEGFHIYVGGRHVTSFPYRPGFTLEEATGLFVKGDVDVHSVYATALPMSHPSFSLQQVLDMSEKWRSRPLPKRPVSLFIGILSASNHFAERMAVRKTWMQTPEIKSSEAVARFFVALNSRKEVNVMLKKEAEYFGDIVILPFIDRYELVVLKTIAICEYGVQNLTAANIMKCDDDTFVRVNVVLRHIKLNNGGKPLYMGNLNLLHRPLRTGKWAVTDEEWPEDIYPPYANGPGYVISGDIAKFIVSQHANQSLRLFKMEDVSMGLWVEKFNSTTPVQYSHSWKFCQYGCLENYFTAHYQSPRQMLCLWDKLSRGRASCCNYR
;
A
#
# COMPACT_ATOMS: atom_id res chain seq x y z
N MET A 1 13.30 -21.99 -10.20
CA MET A 1 12.59 -20.75 -9.81
C MET A 1 12.82 -19.60 -10.78
N ALA A 2 14.05 -19.08 -10.95
CA ALA A 2 14.32 -18.01 -11.92
C ALA A 2 14.12 -18.50 -13.37
N ASP A 3 14.63 -19.68 -13.72
CA ASP A 3 14.46 -20.28 -15.05
C ASP A 3 12.99 -20.54 -15.40
N ASP A 4 12.20 -20.97 -14.41
CA ASP A 4 10.75 -21.17 -14.59
C ASP A 4 10.03 -19.85 -14.86
N ALA A 5 10.36 -18.80 -14.10
CA ALA A 5 9.77 -17.48 -14.30
C ALA A 5 10.15 -16.86 -15.64
N TRP A 6 11.37 -17.13 -16.13
CA TRP A 6 11.83 -16.71 -17.45
C TRP A 6 11.10 -17.47 -18.57
N SER A 7 11.00 -18.80 -18.44
CA SER A 7 10.31 -19.65 -19.41
C SER A 7 8.83 -19.29 -19.54
N LEU A 8 8.14 -19.11 -18.40
CA LEU A 8 6.75 -18.66 -18.38
C LEU A 8 6.60 -17.23 -18.89
N GLY A 9 7.56 -16.35 -18.59
CA GLY A 9 7.56 -14.97 -19.04
C GLY A 9 7.71 -14.85 -20.55
N LEU A 10 8.63 -15.60 -21.15
CA LEU A 10 8.80 -15.65 -22.61
C LEU A 10 7.51 -16.12 -23.30
N ALA A 11 6.89 -17.20 -22.80
CA ALA A 11 5.62 -17.67 -23.33
C ALA A 11 4.50 -16.61 -23.20
N ALA A 12 4.42 -15.93 -22.05
CA ALA A 12 3.45 -14.85 -21.82
C ALA A 12 3.71 -13.63 -22.71
N TRP A 13 4.98 -13.32 -23.01
CA TRP A 13 5.36 -12.28 -23.94
C TRP A 13 4.95 -12.61 -25.37
N ASP A 14 5.28 -13.82 -25.84
CA ASP A 14 4.93 -14.27 -27.19
C ASP A 14 3.41 -14.26 -27.41
N GLU A 15 2.65 -14.67 -26.38
CA GLU A 15 1.19 -14.61 -26.41
C GLU A 15 0.65 -13.17 -26.50
N ALA A 16 1.21 -12.23 -25.75
CA ALA A 16 0.84 -10.81 -25.82
C ALA A 16 1.33 -10.15 -27.12
N ALA A 17 2.46 -10.60 -27.66
CA ALA A 17 3.03 -10.13 -28.92
C ALA A 17 2.16 -10.54 -30.11
N ALA A 18 1.67 -11.78 -30.12
CA ALA A 18 0.81 -12.35 -31.15
C ALA A 18 -0.64 -11.83 -31.11
N PHE A 19 -1.05 -11.12 -30.05
CA PHE A 19 -2.40 -10.59 -29.94
C PHE A 19 -2.63 -9.45 -30.94
N ALA A 20 -3.53 -9.68 -31.91
CA ALA A 20 -3.89 -8.73 -32.97
C ALA A 20 -5.32 -8.16 -32.86
N GLY A 21 -6.10 -8.55 -31.84
CA GLY A 21 -7.46 -8.04 -31.62
C GLY A 21 -7.47 -6.66 -30.95
N ASP A 22 -8.64 -6.13 -30.63
CA ASP A 22 -8.73 -4.99 -29.71
C ASP A 22 -8.59 -5.49 -28.25
N PRO A 23 -7.56 -5.07 -27.50
CA PRO A 23 -7.42 -5.35 -26.08
C PRO A 23 -8.60 -4.87 -25.25
N TRP A 24 -9.33 -3.87 -25.73
CA TRP A 24 -10.56 -3.44 -25.08
C TRP A 24 -11.66 -4.49 -25.18
N GLU A 25 -11.77 -5.14 -26.34
CA GLU A 25 -12.63 -6.31 -26.54
C GLU A 25 -12.09 -7.54 -25.81
N LEU A 26 -10.77 -7.69 -25.66
CA LEU A 26 -10.18 -8.75 -24.85
C LEU A 26 -10.54 -8.57 -23.37
N LEU A 27 -10.47 -7.36 -22.85
CA LEU A 27 -10.94 -7.01 -21.51
C LEU A 27 -12.44 -7.26 -21.37
N ALA A 28 -13.22 -6.83 -22.37
CA ALA A 28 -14.67 -7.06 -22.42
C ALA A 28 -15.02 -8.56 -22.53
N SER A 29 -14.21 -9.38 -23.22
CA SER A 29 -14.47 -10.81 -23.41
C SER A 29 -13.93 -11.68 -22.26
N ALA A 30 -12.82 -11.30 -21.64
CA ALA A 30 -12.33 -11.92 -20.41
C ALA A 30 -13.28 -11.60 -19.24
N THR A 31 -13.83 -10.39 -19.20
CA THR A 31 -14.95 -10.04 -18.31
C THR A 31 -16.26 -10.72 -18.71
N ALA A 32 -16.50 -11.04 -19.99
CA ALA A 32 -17.67 -11.81 -20.43
C ALA A 32 -17.56 -13.33 -20.13
N ARG A 33 -16.35 -13.91 -20.16
CA ARG A 33 -16.10 -15.31 -19.74
C ARG A 33 -16.19 -15.48 -18.22
N ALA A 34 -15.99 -14.40 -17.47
CA ALA A 34 -16.41 -14.29 -16.07
C ALA A 34 -17.91 -13.91 -16.00
N SER A 35 -18.77 -14.83 -16.42
CA SER A 35 -20.22 -14.59 -16.49
C SER A 35 -20.77 -14.07 -15.14
N ASP A 36 -21.45 -12.91 -15.23
CA ASP A 36 -22.13 -12.09 -14.20
C ASP A 36 -21.32 -10.95 -13.52
N ALA A 37 -20.00 -10.83 -13.76
CA ALA A 37 -19.14 -9.80 -13.14
C ALA A 37 -18.85 -8.56 -14.01
N SER A 38 -19.41 -8.48 -15.22
CA SER A 38 -19.06 -7.48 -16.27
C SER A 38 -19.88 -6.18 -16.24
N ARG A 39 -20.71 -5.95 -15.23
CA ARG A 39 -21.31 -4.64 -14.94
C ARG A 39 -20.92 -4.25 -13.54
N CYS A 40 -20.41 -3.02 -13.35
CA CYS A 40 -20.33 -2.41 -12.03
C CYS A 40 -21.78 -2.23 -11.53
N PRO A 41 -22.29 -3.11 -10.67
CA PRO A 41 -23.67 -3.00 -10.26
C PRO A 41 -23.75 -1.86 -9.25
N SER A 42 -24.78 -1.03 -9.33
CA SER A 42 -25.00 0.03 -8.33
C SER A 42 -25.31 -0.54 -6.94
N ALA A 43 -25.65 -1.84 -6.87
CA ALA A 43 -25.82 -2.59 -5.63
C ALA A 43 -25.51 -4.09 -5.81
N VAL A 44 -24.97 -4.73 -4.76
CA VAL A 44 -24.75 -6.17 -4.64
C VAL A 44 -25.51 -6.69 -3.43
N ALA A 45 -26.15 -7.85 -3.56
CA ALA A 45 -26.80 -8.54 -2.44
C ALA A 45 -26.45 -10.02 -2.45
N GLN A 46 -26.00 -10.57 -1.31
CA GLN A 46 -25.62 -11.97 -1.18
C GLN A 46 -26.22 -12.59 0.09
N ARG A 47 -26.78 -13.79 -0.03
CA ARG A 47 -27.39 -14.54 1.09
C ARG A 47 -26.51 -15.70 1.58
N ALA A 48 -26.49 -15.87 2.91
CA ALA A 48 -26.26 -17.06 3.75
C ALA A 48 -25.12 -18.07 3.50
N ARG A 49 -24.36 -18.03 2.39
CA ARG A 49 -23.23 -18.96 2.17
C ARG A 49 -21.91 -18.28 1.78
N GLY A 50 -21.92 -17.00 1.45
CA GLY A 50 -20.72 -16.24 1.14
C GLY A 50 -20.17 -15.53 2.37
N ARG A 51 -19.01 -15.95 2.87
CA ARG A 51 -18.14 -15.13 3.74
C ARG A 51 -17.35 -14.07 2.96
N VAL A 52 -17.48 -14.12 1.63
CA VAL A 52 -16.76 -13.27 0.68
C VAL A 52 -17.79 -12.72 -0.30
N VAL A 53 -17.83 -11.39 -0.43
CA VAL A 53 -18.67 -10.67 -1.38
C VAL A 53 -17.74 -9.92 -2.32
N PHE A 54 -17.90 -10.14 -3.62
CA PHE A 54 -17.12 -9.45 -4.64
C PHE A 54 -17.76 -8.11 -4.98
N LEU A 55 -16.94 -7.06 -5.03
CA LEU A 55 -17.31 -5.68 -5.34
C LEU A 55 -16.57 -5.27 -6.63
N PRO A 56 -17.10 -5.60 -7.82
CA PRO A 56 -16.35 -5.54 -9.09
C PRO A 56 -15.80 -4.16 -9.46
N CYS A 57 -16.26 -3.10 -8.80
CA CYS A 57 -15.80 -1.72 -9.02
C CYS A 57 -15.48 -0.99 -7.72
N GLY A 58 -15.24 -1.74 -6.65
CA GLY A 58 -14.90 -1.20 -5.35
C GLY A 58 -16.00 -0.32 -4.75
N LEU A 59 -15.58 0.66 -3.95
CA LEU A 59 -16.44 1.64 -3.31
C LEU A 59 -16.16 3.05 -3.86
N ALA A 60 -17.10 3.97 -3.64
CA ALA A 60 -16.93 5.40 -3.82
C ALA A 60 -17.37 6.13 -2.55
N ALA A 61 -17.05 7.42 -2.43
CA ALA A 61 -17.61 8.23 -1.36
C ALA A 61 -19.15 8.22 -1.48
N GLY A 62 -19.82 7.91 -0.38
CA GLY A 62 -21.26 7.68 -0.31
C GLY A 62 -21.69 6.22 -0.50
N SER A 63 -20.79 5.27 -0.79
CA SER A 63 -21.13 3.84 -0.81
C SER A 63 -21.41 3.30 0.60
N TYR A 64 -22.31 2.32 0.68
CA TYR A 64 -22.67 1.64 1.93
C TYR A 64 -22.47 0.14 1.79
N VAL A 65 -21.93 -0.49 2.83
CA VAL A 65 -21.85 -1.95 2.96
C VAL A 65 -22.50 -2.37 4.27
N THR A 66 -23.60 -3.11 4.18
CA THR A 66 -24.39 -3.59 5.31
C THR A 66 -24.24 -5.09 5.48
N VAL A 67 -23.84 -5.52 6.67
CA VAL A 67 -23.71 -6.92 7.09
C VAL A 67 -24.74 -7.21 8.18
N VAL A 68 -25.60 -8.20 7.93
CA VAL A 68 -26.54 -8.74 8.92
C VAL A 68 -26.03 -10.09 9.37
N ALA A 69 -25.72 -10.21 10.65
CA ALA A 69 -25.06 -11.40 11.19
C ALA A 69 -25.31 -11.59 12.69
N THR A 70 -24.97 -12.77 13.19
CA THR A 70 -25.05 -13.14 14.60
C THR A 70 -23.68 -13.60 15.09
N PRO A 71 -23.07 -12.96 16.10
CA PRO A 71 -21.82 -13.45 16.70
C PRO A 71 -22.08 -14.78 17.41
N ARG A 72 -21.12 -15.70 17.35
CA ARG A 72 -21.21 -16.98 18.05
C ARG A 72 -20.92 -16.80 19.54
N SER A 73 -21.33 -17.76 20.35
CA SER A 73 -21.00 -17.81 21.77
C SER A 73 -19.49 -17.98 21.96
N ALA A 74 -18.95 -17.42 23.03
CA ALA A 74 -17.53 -17.53 23.30
C ALA A 74 -17.13 -19.00 23.51
N HIS A 75 -15.96 -19.37 23.01
CA HIS A 75 -15.42 -20.71 23.11
C HIS A 75 -14.01 -20.69 23.70
N ARG A 76 -13.54 -21.85 24.18
CA ARG A 76 -12.20 -21.97 24.78
C ARG A 76 -11.14 -22.07 23.69
N GLU A 77 -10.16 -21.16 23.73
CA GLU A 77 -8.99 -21.18 22.85
C GLU A 77 -7.71 -21.22 23.70
N PHE A 78 -6.71 -21.99 23.27
CA PHE A 78 -5.41 -22.08 23.94
C PHE A 78 -4.44 -21.05 23.33
N VAL A 79 -3.96 -20.11 24.15
CA VAL A 79 -3.01 -19.09 23.73
C VAL A 79 -1.62 -19.40 24.35
N PRO A 80 -0.64 -19.85 23.54
CA PRO A 80 0.67 -20.26 24.05
C PRO A 80 1.44 -19.17 24.82
N GLN A 81 1.22 -17.91 24.44
CA GLN A 81 1.85 -16.75 25.09
C GLN A 81 1.33 -16.55 26.52
N LEU A 82 0.03 -16.78 26.76
CA LEU A 82 -0.59 -16.71 28.08
C LEU A 82 -0.17 -17.88 28.96
N ALA A 83 -0.05 -19.09 28.40
CA ALA A 83 0.46 -20.25 29.14
C ALA A 83 1.87 -20.01 29.72
N ARG A 84 2.73 -19.30 28.96
CA ARG A 84 4.08 -18.89 29.40
C ARG A 84 4.06 -17.84 30.51
N MET A 85 3.12 -16.89 30.47
CA MET A 85 3.01 -15.82 31.47
C MET A 85 2.30 -16.25 32.76
N ARG A 86 1.35 -17.20 32.68
CA ARG A 86 0.47 -17.61 33.79
C ARG A 86 0.81 -18.96 34.43
N GLN A 87 1.98 -19.53 34.13
CA GLN A 87 2.43 -20.83 34.69
C GLN A 87 1.37 -21.96 34.59
N GLY A 88 0.75 -22.13 33.42
CA GLY A 88 0.00 -23.36 33.10
C GLY A 88 -1.43 -23.20 32.59
N ASP A 89 -2.16 -22.12 32.91
CA ASP A 89 -3.50 -21.88 32.35
C ASP A 89 -3.45 -20.86 31.21
N GLY A 90 -3.25 -21.37 29.99
CA GLY A 90 -3.26 -20.59 28.75
C GLY A 90 -4.61 -20.54 28.05
N THR A 91 -5.67 -21.11 28.64
CA THR A 91 -6.98 -21.19 28.00
C THR A 91 -7.81 -19.96 28.30
N VAL A 92 -8.32 -19.29 27.27
CA VAL A 92 -9.17 -18.11 27.39
C VAL A 92 -10.48 -18.31 26.63
N MET A 93 -11.55 -17.65 27.10
CA MET A 93 -12.81 -17.58 26.36
C MET A 93 -12.68 -16.50 25.28
N VAL A 94 -12.84 -16.88 24.01
CA VAL A 94 -12.70 -16.00 22.85
C VAL A 94 -14.03 -15.98 22.10
N SER A 95 -14.45 -14.76 21.73
CA SER A 95 -15.50 -14.52 20.75
C SER A 95 -15.10 -13.30 19.95
N GLN A 96 -14.61 -13.52 18.73
CA GLN A 96 -14.06 -12.46 17.90
C GLN A 96 -14.41 -12.70 16.43
N PHE A 97 -14.76 -11.63 15.72
CA PHE A 97 -14.93 -11.69 14.27
C PHE A 97 -14.33 -10.46 13.60
N MET A 98 -14.13 -10.56 12.29
CA MET A 98 -13.54 -9.51 11.48
C MET A 98 -14.39 -9.26 10.24
N VAL A 99 -14.53 -7.99 9.90
CA VAL A 99 -15.12 -7.51 8.66
C VAL A 99 -14.04 -6.71 7.93
N GLU A 100 -13.63 -7.17 6.76
CA GLU A 100 -12.50 -6.62 6.02
C GLU A 100 -12.91 -6.18 4.62
N LEU A 101 -12.59 -4.94 4.26
CA LEU A 101 -12.56 -4.50 2.86
C LEU A 101 -11.16 -4.78 2.33
N GLN A 102 -11.06 -5.66 1.34
CA GLN A 102 -9.80 -6.11 0.75
C GLN A 102 -9.68 -5.67 -0.70
N GLY A 103 -8.43 -5.46 -1.14
CA GLY A 103 -8.11 -5.22 -2.55
C GLY A 103 -7.71 -6.46 -3.33
N LEU A 104 -7.36 -6.27 -4.61
CA LEU A 104 -6.88 -7.37 -5.44
C LEU A 104 -5.48 -7.80 -5.03
N ARG A 105 -5.18 -9.11 -5.15
CA ARG A 105 -3.82 -9.62 -5.00
C ARG A 105 -2.98 -9.15 -6.19
N ALA A 106 -1.96 -8.33 -5.94
CA ALA A 106 -1.10 -7.76 -6.98
C ALA A 106 0.13 -8.63 -7.29
N VAL A 107 0.73 -9.25 -6.27
CA VAL A 107 1.95 -10.07 -6.38
C VAL A 107 1.65 -11.49 -5.88
N ASP A 108 2.08 -12.50 -6.63
CA ASP A 108 1.97 -13.89 -6.20
C ASP A 108 2.86 -14.13 -4.98
N GLY A 109 2.28 -14.63 -3.88
CA GLY A 109 2.95 -14.83 -2.59
C GLY A 109 2.61 -13.77 -1.53
N GLU A 110 2.02 -12.63 -1.89
CA GLU A 110 1.51 -11.65 -0.92
C GLU A 110 0.00 -11.88 -0.65
N GLU A 111 -0.45 -11.65 0.59
CA GLU A 111 -1.88 -11.62 0.87
C GLU A 111 -2.51 -10.31 0.35
N PRO A 112 -3.81 -10.30 0.01
CA PRO A 112 -4.48 -9.09 -0.44
C PRO A 112 -4.38 -7.96 0.59
N PRO A 113 -4.26 -6.70 0.18
CA PRO A 113 -4.26 -5.60 1.12
C PRO A 113 -5.60 -5.47 1.84
N ARG A 114 -5.59 -5.01 3.09
CA ARG A 114 -6.78 -4.75 3.90
C ARG A 114 -6.94 -3.23 3.99
N ILE A 115 -7.83 -2.69 3.17
CA ILE A 115 -8.13 -1.25 3.11
C ILE A 115 -8.80 -0.82 4.41
N LEU A 116 -9.75 -1.64 4.88
CA LEU A 116 -10.35 -1.54 6.21
C LEU A 116 -10.33 -2.91 6.85
N HIS A 117 -9.78 -3.00 8.06
CA HIS A 117 -9.90 -4.14 8.95
C HIS A 117 -10.67 -3.69 10.18
N LEU A 118 -11.93 -4.11 10.28
CA LEU A 118 -12.78 -3.91 11.45
C LEU A 118 -12.80 -5.22 12.25
N ASN A 119 -12.39 -5.16 13.51
CA ASN A 119 -12.21 -6.32 14.37
C ASN A 119 -12.90 -6.13 15.74
N PRO A 120 -14.21 -6.43 15.84
CA PRO A 120 -14.90 -6.49 17.12
C PRO A 120 -14.45 -7.72 17.93
N ARG A 121 -13.96 -7.47 19.14
CA ARG A 121 -13.59 -8.51 20.10
C ARG A 121 -14.58 -8.47 21.26
N LEU A 122 -15.44 -9.47 21.35
CA LEU A 122 -16.48 -9.55 22.39
C LEU A 122 -15.92 -10.15 23.67
N ARG A 123 -15.05 -11.16 23.55
CA ARG A 123 -14.26 -11.75 24.65
C ARG A 123 -12.86 -12.12 24.20
N GLY A 124 -11.94 -12.22 25.17
CA GLY A 124 -10.58 -12.71 24.94
C GLY A 124 -9.54 -11.61 24.68
N ASP A 125 -9.94 -10.33 24.71
CA ASP A 125 -8.96 -9.24 24.70
C ASP A 125 -8.28 -9.12 26.07
N TRP A 126 -7.00 -8.73 26.07
CA TRP A 126 -6.19 -8.61 27.29
C TRP A 126 -6.77 -7.58 28.27
N SER A 127 -7.56 -6.64 27.75
CA SER A 127 -8.26 -5.60 28.52
C SER A 127 -9.42 -6.13 29.37
N GLN A 128 -9.87 -7.38 29.21
CA GLN A 128 -11.07 -7.97 29.84
C GLN A 128 -12.41 -7.31 29.43
N HIS A 129 -12.39 -6.34 28.50
CA HIS A 129 -13.57 -5.63 28.05
C HIS A 129 -13.78 -5.82 26.54
N PRO A 130 -15.03 -5.76 26.05
CA PRO A 130 -15.28 -5.75 24.62
C PRO A 130 -14.68 -4.51 23.97
N ILE A 131 -13.97 -4.70 22.86
CA ILE A 131 -13.33 -3.61 22.13
C ILE A 131 -13.62 -3.68 20.64
N LEU A 132 -13.54 -2.54 19.99
CA LEU A 132 -13.61 -2.43 18.54
C LEU A 132 -12.27 -1.89 18.03
N GLU A 133 -11.56 -2.71 17.26
CA GLU A 133 -10.27 -2.35 16.70
C GLU A 133 -10.39 -2.10 15.19
N HIS A 134 -9.77 -1.02 14.73
CA HIS A 134 -9.63 -0.67 13.33
C HIS A 134 -8.17 -0.67 12.92
N ASN A 135 -7.90 -1.19 11.74
CA ASN A 135 -6.59 -1.03 11.11
C ASN A 135 -6.67 -1.11 9.59
N THR A 136 -5.52 -0.96 8.95
CA THR A 136 -5.29 -1.14 7.53
C THR A 136 -3.98 -1.92 7.38
N CYS A 137 -3.91 -2.81 6.39
CA CYS A 137 -2.70 -3.56 6.07
C CYS A 137 -2.33 -3.35 4.60
N TYR A 138 -1.20 -2.69 4.34
CA TYR A 138 -0.66 -2.45 3.00
C TYR A 138 0.64 -3.21 2.79
N ARG A 139 0.78 -3.94 1.67
CA ARG A 139 1.96 -4.76 1.37
C ARG A 139 2.43 -5.59 2.58
N MET A 140 1.49 -6.23 3.27
CA MET A 140 1.71 -7.05 4.48
C MET A 140 2.19 -6.28 5.72
N GLN A 141 2.11 -4.95 5.74
CA GLN A 141 2.42 -4.12 6.90
C GLN A 141 1.15 -3.52 7.49
N TRP A 142 0.90 -3.84 8.76
CA TRP A 142 -0.17 -3.24 9.54
C TRP A 142 0.21 -1.83 9.97
N GLY A 143 -0.72 -0.88 9.83
CA GLY A 143 -0.56 0.44 10.42
C GLY A 143 -0.77 0.43 11.95
N ALA A 144 -0.71 1.60 12.57
CA ALA A 144 -1.02 1.75 14.00
C ALA A 144 -2.50 1.40 14.28
N ALA A 145 -2.83 0.51 15.21
CA ALA A 145 -4.23 0.16 15.46
C ALA A 145 -5.00 1.34 16.12
N GLN A 146 -6.22 1.64 15.66
CA GLN A 146 -7.17 2.50 16.38
C GLN A 146 -8.09 1.62 17.20
N ARG A 147 -8.08 1.76 18.53
CA ARG A 147 -8.88 0.94 19.45
C ARG A 147 -9.91 1.82 20.14
N CYS A 148 -11.18 1.40 20.07
CA CYS A 148 -12.27 2.03 20.78
C CYS A 148 -12.77 1.07 21.87
N ASP A 149 -12.68 1.51 23.12
CA ASP A 149 -13.03 0.75 24.33
C ASP A 149 -14.30 1.29 25.03
N GLY A 150 -14.93 2.32 24.46
CA GLY A 150 -16.10 3.01 25.00
C GLY A 150 -15.80 4.37 25.62
N THR A 151 -14.53 4.75 25.67
CA THR A 151 -14.12 6.13 25.93
C THR A 151 -14.27 6.94 24.64
N PRO A 152 -15.00 8.08 24.66
CA PRO A 152 -15.10 8.91 23.47
C PRO A 152 -13.72 9.51 23.12
N SER A 153 -13.45 9.69 21.83
CA SER A 153 -12.28 10.47 21.39
C SER A 153 -12.37 11.89 21.92
N ASP A 154 -11.23 12.50 22.29
CA ASP A 154 -11.19 13.89 22.77
C ASP A 154 -11.78 14.85 21.73
N ASP A 155 -12.44 15.92 22.17
CA ASP A 155 -12.96 16.96 21.27
C ASP A 155 -11.84 17.70 20.52
N ASN A 156 -10.61 17.65 21.04
CA ASN A 156 -9.40 18.16 20.38
C ASN A 156 -8.77 17.18 19.40
N GLU A 157 -9.19 15.90 19.38
CA GLU A 157 -8.71 14.96 18.38
C GLU A 157 -9.33 15.23 17.01
N ASP A 158 -8.53 15.00 15.97
CA ASP A 158 -8.97 15.11 14.58
C ASP A 158 -10.19 14.22 14.31
N LYS A 159 -11.33 14.87 14.02
CA LYS A 159 -12.56 14.23 13.55
C LYS A 159 -12.40 13.73 12.11
N VAL A 160 -13.26 12.80 11.72
CA VAL A 160 -13.34 12.26 10.35
C VAL A 160 -14.70 12.65 9.80
N ASP A 161 -14.74 13.48 8.75
CA ASP A 161 -15.99 14.01 8.18
C ASP A 161 -16.89 14.70 9.24
N GLY A 162 -16.28 15.26 10.29
CA GLY A 162 -16.97 15.88 11.42
C GLY A 162 -17.46 14.90 12.51
N PHE A 163 -17.26 13.58 12.35
CA PHE A 163 -17.60 12.56 13.35
C PHE A 163 -16.41 12.22 14.26
N PRO A 164 -16.66 11.85 15.54
CA PRO A 164 -15.63 11.36 16.43
C PRO A 164 -15.11 10.00 15.98
N LYS A 165 -13.83 9.71 16.28
CA LYS A 165 -13.21 8.41 15.94
C LYS A 165 -13.80 7.26 16.76
N CYS A 166 -14.09 7.52 18.04
CA CYS A 166 -14.73 6.57 18.95
C CYS A 166 -15.89 7.25 19.66
N GLU A 167 -17.07 6.63 19.63
CA GLU A 167 -18.23 7.07 20.42
C GLU A 167 -18.17 6.56 21.86
N LYS A 168 -18.90 7.22 22.75
CA LYS A 168 -19.04 6.78 24.15
C LYS A 168 -20.05 5.63 24.26
N TRP A 169 -19.68 4.54 24.93
CA TRP A 169 -20.62 3.48 25.34
C TRP A 169 -20.44 3.08 26.81
N ILE A 170 -21.45 2.40 27.36
CA ILE A 170 -21.51 1.93 28.74
C ILE A 170 -20.39 0.91 28.96
N ARG A 171 -19.66 1.12 30.05
CA ARG A 171 -18.67 0.21 30.60
C ARG A 171 -19.22 -0.37 31.90
N ASN A 172 -19.05 -1.68 32.12
CA ASN A 172 -19.58 -2.37 33.30
C ASN A 172 -18.89 -1.94 34.62
N ASP A 173 -17.77 -1.24 34.50
CA ASP A 173 -16.84 -0.81 35.54
C ASP A 173 -17.07 0.64 36.00
N ILE A 174 -18.04 1.35 35.40
CA ILE A 174 -18.54 2.62 35.93
C ILE A 174 -19.77 2.32 36.78
N VAL A 175 -19.52 2.03 38.06
CA VAL A 175 -20.54 2.27 39.09
C VAL A 175 -20.82 3.77 39.04
N ASP A 176 -22.03 4.14 38.64
CA ASP A 176 -22.47 5.52 38.67
C ASP A 176 -22.50 5.96 40.14
N THR A 177 -21.40 6.51 40.64
CA THR A 177 -21.26 7.00 42.03
C THR A 177 -22.09 8.26 42.29
N LYS A 178 -23.09 8.54 41.44
CA LYS A 178 -24.02 9.66 41.56
C LYS A 178 -25.49 9.27 41.73
N GLU A 179 -25.78 8.05 42.17
CA GLU A 179 -27.01 7.79 42.95
C GLU A 179 -26.73 7.80 44.46
N SER A 180 -26.16 8.91 44.93
CA SER A 180 -26.20 9.27 46.35
C SER A 180 -27.28 10.33 46.54
N LYS A 181 -28.28 9.96 47.31
CA LYS A 181 -29.46 10.73 47.73
C LYS A 181 -29.03 12.09 48.28
N THR A 182 -29.60 13.18 47.72
CA THR A 182 -30.22 14.34 48.41
C THR A 182 -30.29 15.55 47.46
N THR A 183 -31.30 16.41 47.66
CA THR A 183 -31.61 17.66 46.92
C THR A 183 -32.33 17.56 45.56
N SER A 184 -33.46 16.86 45.58
CA SER A 184 -34.62 17.18 44.72
C SER A 184 -35.23 18.52 45.18
N TRP A 185 -34.93 19.63 44.49
CA TRP A 185 -35.79 20.84 44.31
C TRP A 185 -35.02 22.08 43.80
N LEU A 186 -33.69 22.16 44.00
CA LEU A 186 -32.92 23.40 43.77
C LEU A 186 -32.26 23.57 42.38
N LYS A 187 -32.47 22.66 41.42
CA LYS A 187 -31.95 22.81 40.03
C LYS A 187 -32.98 23.25 39.00
N ARG A 188 -34.13 23.76 39.44
CA ARG A 188 -35.15 24.34 38.53
C ARG A 188 -34.90 25.79 38.15
N PHE A 189 -33.86 26.42 38.72
CA PHE A 189 -33.45 27.77 38.40
C PHE A 189 -31.95 27.77 38.12
N ILE A 190 -31.55 28.30 36.96
CA ILE A 190 -30.18 28.46 36.40
C ILE A 190 -29.78 27.39 35.36
N GLY A 191 -29.81 27.83 34.09
CA GLY A 191 -28.97 27.32 33.00
C GLY A 191 -29.45 26.03 32.33
N ARG A 192 -29.60 26.07 30.99
CA ARG A 192 -29.84 24.89 30.13
C ARG A 192 -29.03 23.68 30.62
N ALA A 193 -29.70 22.70 31.22
CA ALA A 193 -29.11 21.40 31.46
C ALA A 193 -28.70 20.83 30.09
N LYS A 194 -27.39 20.62 29.86
CA LYS A 194 -26.91 19.80 28.75
C LYS A 194 -27.73 18.50 28.81
N LYS A 195 -28.43 18.16 27.72
CA LYS A 195 -29.16 16.89 27.60
C LYS A 195 -28.22 15.76 28.10
N PRO A 196 -28.68 14.87 29.00
CA PRO A 196 -27.83 13.78 29.47
C PRO A 196 -27.32 13.01 28.26
N ALA A 197 -26.01 12.79 28.20
CA ALA A 197 -25.40 12.02 27.12
C ALA A 197 -26.00 10.61 27.17
N MET A 198 -26.82 10.27 26.17
CA MET A 198 -27.37 8.92 26.02
C MET A 198 -26.21 7.96 25.84
N THR A 199 -25.91 7.18 26.88
CA THR A 199 -24.89 6.13 26.83
C THR A 199 -25.57 4.81 26.52
N TRP A 200 -24.91 3.98 25.71
CA TRP A 200 -25.46 2.74 25.18
C TRP A 200 -24.49 1.59 25.40
N PRO A 201 -24.91 0.32 25.47
CA PRO A 201 -23.98 -0.79 25.61
C PRO A 201 -23.12 -1.00 24.35
N PHE A 202 -22.07 -1.82 24.50
CA PHE A 202 -21.24 -2.30 23.39
C PHE A 202 -22.15 -2.91 22.30
N PRO A 203 -21.93 -2.57 21.01
CA PRO A 203 -22.90 -2.80 19.95
C PRO A 203 -23.05 -4.26 19.51
N PHE A 204 -22.14 -5.16 19.91
CA PHE A 204 -22.19 -6.58 19.55
C PHE A 204 -22.36 -7.45 20.78
N VAL A 205 -23.28 -8.42 20.70
CA VAL A 205 -23.57 -9.34 21.79
C VAL A 205 -23.62 -10.76 21.22
N GLU A 206 -22.99 -11.70 21.91
CA GLU A 206 -23.02 -13.13 21.58
C GLU A 206 -24.46 -13.59 21.35
N GLU A 207 -24.68 -14.38 20.29
CA GLU A 207 -25.97 -14.97 19.90
C GLU A 207 -27.09 -13.97 19.55
N ARG A 208 -26.81 -12.66 19.53
CA ARG A 208 -27.78 -11.64 19.11
C ARG A 208 -27.46 -11.11 17.72
N LEU A 209 -28.51 -11.03 16.90
CA LEU A 209 -28.41 -10.47 15.56
C LEU A 209 -28.04 -8.98 15.63
N PHE A 210 -27.11 -8.56 14.77
CA PHE A 210 -26.78 -7.15 14.54
C PHE A 210 -26.92 -6.78 13.07
N VAL A 211 -27.07 -5.48 12.83
CA VAL A 211 -27.00 -4.87 11.50
C VAL A 211 -25.86 -3.87 11.54
N LEU A 212 -24.75 -4.20 10.90
CA LEU A 212 -23.56 -3.37 10.76
C LEU A 212 -23.62 -2.68 9.41
N THR A 213 -23.43 -1.36 9.35
CA THR A 213 -23.28 -0.61 8.12
C THR A 213 -21.96 0.16 8.12
N ILE A 214 -21.15 -0.07 7.10
CA ILE A 214 -19.92 0.66 6.79
C ILE A 214 -20.29 1.68 5.72
N GLN A 215 -20.14 2.97 6.02
CA GLN A 215 -20.33 4.06 5.06
C GLN A 215 -18.96 4.61 4.66
N ALA A 216 -18.70 4.70 3.36
CA ALA A 216 -17.52 5.40 2.85
C ALA A 216 -17.79 6.92 2.82
N GLY A 217 -17.14 7.68 3.70
CA GLY A 217 -17.17 9.14 3.75
C GLY A 217 -16.18 9.80 2.78
N VAL A 218 -15.90 11.09 2.97
CA VAL A 218 -14.91 11.82 2.15
C VAL A 218 -13.52 11.70 2.75
N GLU A 219 -13.42 11.64 4.08
CA GLU A 219 -12.19 11.55 4.86
C GLU A 219 -11.94 10.17 5.48
N GLY A 220 -12.98 9.32 5.62
CA GLY A 220 -12.82 7.97 6.16
C GLY A 220 -14.06 7.08 6.11
N PHE A 221 -13.96 5.91 6.74
CA PHE A 221 -15.08 4.98 6.90
C PHE A 221 -15.83 5.26 8.21
N HIS A 222 -17.15 5.29 8.15
CA HIS A 222 -18.03 5.43 9.31
C HIS A 222 -18.78 4.14 9.58
N ILE A 223 -18.75 3.69 10.83
CA ILE A 223 -19.37 2.45 11.27
C ILE A 223 -20.65 2.75 12.03
N TYR A 224 -21.73 2.12 11.58
CA TYR A 224 -23.02 2.17 12.24
C TYR A 224 -23.44 0.76 12.64
N VAL A 225 -24.00 0.60 13.84
CA VAL A 225 -24.60 -0.66 14.28
C VAL A 225 -26.01 -0.39 14.78
N GLY A 226 -27.00 -1.10 14.23
CA GLY A 226 -28.42 -0.86 14.52
C GLY A 226 -28.87 0.56 14.14
N GLY A 227 -28.24 1.18 13.14
CA GLY A 227 -28.52 2.54 12.69
C GLY A 227 -27.86 3.65 13.53
N ARG A 228 -27.11 3.31 14.60
CA ARG A 228 -26.37 4.29 15.41
C ARG A 228 -24.91 4.33 15.00
N HIS A 229 -24.34 5.52 14.87
CA HIS A 229 -22.89 5.70 14.70
C HIS A 229 -22.12 5.13 15.91
N VAL A 230 -21.01 4.45 15.65
CA VAL A 230 -20.20 3.77 16.67
C VAL A 230 -18.75 4.24 16.61
N THR A 231 -18.15 4.27 15.42
CA THR A 231 -16.76 4.68 15.22
C THR A 231 -16.56 5.25 13.83
N SER A 232 -15.54 6.11 13.70
CA SER A 232 -15.05 6.59 12.42
C SER A 232 -13.57 6.27 12.28
N PHE A 233 -13.14 5.81 11.11
CA PHE A 233 -11.77 5.44 10.82
C PHE A 233 -11.26 6.19 9.59
N PRO A 234 -10.24 7.07 9.72
CA PRO A 234 -9.77 7.87 8.60
C PRO A 234 -9.13 7.02 7.51
N TYR A 235 -9.25 7.44 6.25
CA TYR A 235 -8.52 6.80 5.16
C TYR A 235 -7.02 6.89 5.41
N ARG A 236 -6.34 5.76 5.27
CA ARG A 236 -4.89 5.69 5.42
C ARG A 236 -4.18 5.80 4.08
N PRO A 237 -2.95 6.36 4.05
CA PRO A 237 -2.09 6.34 2.89
C PRO A 237 -1.98 4.95 2.27
N GLY A 238 -1.87 4.88 0.95
CA GLY A 238 -1.66 3.64 0.21
C GLY A 238 -2.91 3.00 -0.39
N PHE A 239 -4.12 3.55 -0.16
CA PHE A 239 -5.35 3.02 -0.74
C PHE A 239 -6.26 4.05 -1.38
N THR A 240 -7.08 3.60 -2.32
CA THR A 240 -8.29 4.30 -2.77
C THR A 240 -9.54 3.46 -2.47
N LEU A 241 -10.71 4.10 -2.46
CA LEU A 241 -11.97 3.40 -2.16
C LEU A 241 -12.31 2.35 -3.22
N GLU A 242 -11.91 2.61 -4.45
CA GLU A 242 -12.14 1.78 -5.61
C GLU A 242 -11.34 0.48 -5.52
N GLU A 243 -10.21 0.47 -4.80
CA GLU A 243 -9.45 -0.75 -4.57
C GLU A 243 -10.18 -1.74 -3.65
N ALA A 244 -11.24 -1.33 -2.93
CA ALA A 244 -12.03 -2.19 -2.03
C ALA A 244 -12.93 -3.16 -2.78
N THR A 245 -12.31 -4.06 -3.54
CA THR A 245 -12.94 -4.98 -4.49
C THR A 245 -13.50 -6.25 -3.86
N GLY A 246 -13.30 -6.47 -2.56
CA GLY A 246 -13.89 -7.57 -1.84
C GLY A 246 -14.25 -7.21 -0.40
N LEU A 247 -15.36 -7.76 0.08
CA LEU A 247 -15.71 -7.78 1.50
C LEU A 247 -15.54 -9.21 2.03
N PHE A 248 -14.80 -9.33 3.13
CA PHE A 248 -14.56 -10.61 3.81
C PHE A 248 -15.07 -10.53 5.25
N VAL A 249 -15.89 -11.50 5.64
CA VAL A 249 -16.38 -11.65 7.02
C VAL A 249 -15.92 -12.99 7.56
N LYS A 250 -15.09 -12.96 8.61
CA LYS A 250 -14.42 -14.15 9.17
C LYS A 250 -14.45 -14.16 10.70
N GLY A 251 -14.10 -15.29 11.31
CA GLY A 251 -14.13 -15.50 12.76
C GLY A 251 -15.47 -16.05 13.26
N ASP A 252 -15.78 -15.74 14.52
CA ASP A 252 -16.90 -16.26 15.31
C ASP A 252 -18.22 -15.55 14.99
N VAL A 253 -18.65 -15.63 13.74
CA VAL A 253 -19.85 -14.96 13.27
C VAL A 253 -20.57 -15.77 12.19
N ASP A 254 -21.90 -15.82 12.30
CA ASP A 254 -22.80 -16.40 11.31
C ASP A 254 -23.43 -15.29 10.49
N VAL A 255 -23.07 -15.22 9.22
CA VAL A 255 -23.51 -14.18 8.28
C VAL A 255 -24.83 -14.59 7.64
N HIS A 256 -25.87 -13.79 7.85
CA HIS A 256 -27.20 -14.03 7.27
C HIS A 256 -27.31 -13.43 5.87
N SER A 257 -26.91 -12.16 5.73
CA SER A 257 -26.95 -11.45 4.46
C SER A 257 -25.98 -10.28 4.43
N VAL A 258 -25.48 -9.97 3.23
CA VAL A 258 -24.71 -8.77 2.95
C VAL A 258 -25.36 -7.99 1.81
N TYR A 259 -25.41 -6.68 1.98
CA TYR A 259 -25.84 -5.72 0.96
C TYR A 259 -24.74 -4.68 0.78
N ALA A 260 -24.41 -4.35 -0.46
CA ALA A 260 -23.59 -3.20 -0.78
C ALA A 260 -24.37 -2.32 -1.75
N THR A 261 -24.48 -1.03 -1.49
CA THR A 261 -25.33 -0.10 -2.25
C THR A 261 -24.61 1.22 -2.51
N ALA A 262 -25.13 2.01 -3.45
CA ALA A 262 -24.49 3.23 -3.93
C ALA A 262 -23.04 2.96 -4.38
N LEU A 263 -22.83 1.79 -4.99
CA LEU A 263 -21.55 1.41 -5.55
C LEU A 263 -21.28 2.20 -6.83
N PRO A 264 -20.00 2.51 -7.12
CA PRO A 264 -19.64 3.17 -8.36
C PRO A 264 -20.06 2.31 -9.55
N MET A 265 -20.73 2.94 -10.52
CA MET A 265 -21.12 2.29 -11.79
C MET A 265 -19.96 2.19 -12.79
N SER A 266 -18.76 2.63 -12.39
CA SER A 266 -17.52 2.55 -13.16
C SER A 266 -16.33 2.52 -12.22
N HIS A 267 -15.40 1.58 -12.39
CA HIS A 267 -14.12 1.58 -11.66
C HIS A 267 -13.06 2.41 -12.42
N PRO A 268 -12.09 3.07 -11.77
CA PRO A 268 -10.97 3.73 -12.46
C PRO A 268 -10.12 2.79 -13.32
N SER A 269 -10.06 1.49 -13.00
CA SER A 269 -9.44 0.48 -13.88
C SER A 269 -10.34 -0.03 -15.02
N PHE A 270 -11.62 0.37 -15.08
CA PHE A 270 -12.58 -0.06 -16.11
C PHE A 270 -13.19 1.10 -16.92
N SER A 271 -13.17 2.33 -16.40
CA SER A 271 -13.31 3.57 -17.17
C SER A 271 -11.91 4.04 -17.56
N LEU A 272 -11.18 3.20 -18.30
CA LEU A 272 -9.89 3.68 -18.74
C LEU A 272 -10.05 4.93 -19.64
N GLN A 273 -11.20 5.25 -20.25
CA GLN A 273 -11.42 6.55 -20.93
C GLN A 273 -11.20 7.81 -20.05
N GLN A 274 -11.31 7.73 -18.72
CA GLN A 274 -11.02 8.85 -17.80
C GLN A 274 -9.63 8.76 -17.15
N VAL A 275 -9.03 7.56 -17.07
CA VAL A 275 -7.67 7.34 -16.51
C VAL A 275 -6.58 7.35 -17.59
N LEU A 276 -6.90 6.88 -18.79
CA LEU A 276 -6.25 7.10 -20.10
C LEU A 276 -6.51 8.53 -20.55
N ASP A 277 -6.02 9.49 -19.76
CA ASP A 277 -5.52 10.70 -20.39
C ASP A 277 -4.31 10.25 -21.24
N MET A 278 -4.56 9.60 -22.38
CA MET A 278 -3.60 9.22 -23.41
C MET A 278 -3.35 10.49 -24.21
N SER A 279 -2.82 11.48 -23.51
CA SER A 279 -2.42 12.74 -24.08
C SER A 279 -0.95 12.66 -24.43
N GLU A 280 -0.62 13.23 -25.59
CA GLU A 280 0.75 13.34 -26.06
C GLU A 280 1.68 14.04 -25.06
N LYS A 281 1.14 14.90 -24.19
CA LYS A 281 1.90 15.61 -23.15
C LYS A 281 2.61 14.67 -22.17
N TRP A 282 2.09 13.44 -21.99
CA TRP A 282 2.66 12.43 -21.10
C TRP A 282 3.55 11.42 -21.81
N ARG A 283 3.61 11.45 -23.15
CA ARG A 283 4.51 10.55 -23.89
C ARG A 283 5.95 10.88 -23.56
N SER A 284 6.76 9.84 -23.44
CA SER A 284 8.19 9.98 -23.25
C SER A 284 8.83 10.59 -24.50
N ARG A 285 9.90 11.35 -24.27
CA ARG A 285 10.74 11.82 -25.37
C ARG A 285 11.64 10.69 -25.87
N PRO A 286 12.04 10.72 -27.14
CA PRO A 286 13.10 9.85 -27.66
C PRO A 286 14.34 9.93 -26.78
N LEU A 287 15.08 8.82 -26.70
CA LEU A 287 16.30 8.78 -25.90
C LEU A 287 17.32 9.78 -26.44
N PRO A 288 17.98 10.57 -25.57
CA PRO A 288 19.03 11.48 -25.99
C PRO A 288 20.25 10.69 -26.50
N LYS A 289 20.89 11.19 -27.57
CA LYS A 289 22.16 10.64 -28.08
C LYS A 289 23.38 11.06 -27.27
N ARG A 290 23.20 12.02 -26.36
CA ARG A 290 24.25 12.56 -25.48
C ARG A 290 24.14 11.90 -24.10
N PRO A 291 25.25 11.81 -23.35
CA PRO A 291 25.22 11.34 -21.96
C PRO A 291 24.20 12.12 -21.13
N VAL A 292 23.46 11.40 -20.28
CA VAL A 292 22.48 11.99 -19.36
C VAL A 292 23.06 12.12 -17.96
N SER A 293 22.71 13.20 -17.26
CA SER A 293 23.20 13.44 -15.89
C SER A 293 22.63 12.42 -14.91
N LEU A 294 21.37 12.04 -15.11
CA LEU A 294 20.65 11.10 -14.26
C LEU A 294 19.69 10.23 -15.08
N PHE A 295 19.82 8.92 -14.94
CA PHE A 295 18.78 7.97 -15.33
C PHE A 295 17.99 7.54 -14.08
N ILE A 296 16.66 7.47 -14.18
CA ILE A 296 15.77 7.04 -13.09
C ILE A 296 15.03 5.78 -13.55
N GLY A 297 15.42 4.64 -13.00
CA GLY A 297 14.70 3.38 -13.15
C GLY A 297 13.62 3.25 -12.07
N ILE A 298 12.37 3.14 -12.50
CA ILE A 298 11.21 3.04 -11.61
C ILE A 298 10.71 1.61 -11.61
N LEU A 299 10.78 0.92 -10.48
CA LEU A 299 10.17 -0.41 -10.34
C LEU A 299 8.64 -0.27 -10.32
N SER A 300 7.97 -1.06 -11.15
CA SER A 300 6.51 -1.10 -11.22
C SER A 300 6.01 -2.51 -11.53
N ALA A 301 4.70 -2.73 -11.41
CA ALA A 301 4.03 -3.98 -11.69
C ALA A 301 3.00 -3.84 -12.83
N SER A 302 2.71 -4.94 -13.51
CA SER A 302 1.86 -4.96 -14.71
C SER A 302 0.46 -4.35 -14.50
N ASN A 303 -0.11 -4.47 -13.29
CA ASN A 303 -1.40 -3.90 -12.90
C ASN A 303 -1.35 -2.48 -12.29
N HIS A 304 -0.17 -1.87 -12.15
CA HIS A 304 0.01 -0.54 -11.53
C HIS A 304 -0.14 0.63 -12.53
N PHE A 305 -1.19 0.60 -13.35
CA PHE A 305 -1.43 1.65 -14.36
C PHE A 305 -1.64 3.03 -13.71
N ALA A 306 -2.37 3.09 -12.60
CA ALA A 306 -2.73 4.33 -11.93
C ALA A 306 -1.52 5.02 -11.30
N GLU A 307 -0.61 4.24 -10.71
CA GLU A 307 0.67 4.65 -10.12
C GLU A 307 1.57 5.25 -11.21
N ARG A 308 1.75 4.52 -12.31
CA ARG A 308 2.52 5.03 -13.46
C ARG A 308 1.92 6.32 -14.01
N MET A 309 0.60 6.40 -14.16
CA MET A 309 -0.06 7.63 -14.60
C MET A 309 0.09 8.78 -13.61
N ALA A 310 0.07 8.53 -12.30
CA ALA A 310 0.32 9.56 -11.30
C ALA A 310 1.75 10.08 -11.40
N VAL A 311 2.74 9.20 -11.52
CA VAL A 311 4.15 9.56 -11.76
C VAL A 311 4.29 10.40 -13.04
N ARG A 312 3.68 9.95 -14.15
CA ARG A 312 3.65 10.70 -15.42
C ARG A 312 3.06 12.08 -15.25
N LYS A 313 1.92 12.23 -14.58
CA LYS A 313 1.21 13.51 -14.39
C LYS A 313 1.90 14.46 -13.41
N THR A 314 2.88 13.98 -12.65
CA THR A 314 3.51 14.71 -11.55
C THR A 314 4.99 14.96 -11.80
N TRP A 315 5.88 14.31 -11.08
CA TRP A 315 7.31 14.62 -11.08
C TRP A 315 8.03 14.26 -12.39
N MET A 316 7.41 13.45 -13.28
CA MET A 316 7.90 13.33 -14.67
C MET A 316 7.70 14.59 -15.52
N GLN A 317 6.99 15.59 -15.00
CA GLN A 317 6.76 16.87 -15.66
C GLN A 317 7.77 17.95 -15.28
N THR A 318 8.80 17.62 -14.49
CA THR A 318 9.81 18.61 -14.11
C THR A 318 10.65 19.04 -15.32
N PRO A 319 11.23 20.26 -15.29
CA PRO A 319 12.06 20.76 -16.38
C PRO A 319 13.23 19.85 -16.74
N GLU A 320 13.84 19.16 -15.76
CA GLU A 320 15.01 18.30 -15.98
C GLU A 320 14.67 17.05 -16.80
N ILE A 321 13.46 16.51 -16.63
CA ILE A 321 12.98 15.38 -17.46
C ILE A 321 12.55 15.89 -18.84
N LYS A 322 11.88 17.05 -18.90
CA LYS A 322 11.43 17.65 -20.17
C LYS A 322 12.60 18.13 -21.05
N SER A 323 13.72 18.55 -20.45
CA SER A 323 14.96 18.94 -21.14
C SER A 323 15.91 17.77 -21.45
N SER A 324 15.57 16.57 -20.97
CA SER A 324 16.42 15.37 -21.07
C SER A 324 17.78 15.49 -20.36
N GLU A 325 17.89 16.35 -19.34
CA GLU A 325 18.99 16.27 -18.35
C GLU A 325 18.86 14.99 -17.51
N ALA A 326 17.61 14.64 -17.18
CA ALA A 326 17.24 13.36 -16.59
C ALA A 326 16.30 12.56 -17.50
N VAL A 327 16.37 11.23 -17.43
CA VAL A 327 15.47 10.32 -18.16
C VAL A 327 14.88 9.32 -17.18
N ALA A 328 13.56 9.14 -17.19
CA ALA A 328 12.87 8.16 -16.36
C ALA A 328 12.22 7.06 -17.20
N ARG A 329 12.29 5.80 -16.73
CA ARG A 329 11.66 4.63 -17.35
C ARG A 329 11.10 3.68 -16.28
N PHE A 330 9.93 3.10 -16.54
CA PHE A 330 9.33 2.05 -15.72
C PHE A 330 9.86 0.68 -16.13
N PHE A 331 10.19 -0.16 -15.16
CA PHE A 331 10.63 -1.54 -15.37
C PHE A 331 9.56 -2.48 -14.84
N VAL A 332 8.90 -3.17 -15.76
CA VAL A 332 7.70 -3.97 -15.47
C VAL A 332 7.90 -5.39 -15.97
N ALA A 333 7.75 -6.36 -15.07
CA ALA A 333 7.74 -7.78 -15.42
C ALA A 333 6.30 -8.25 -15.76
N LEU A 334 6.19 -9.40 -16.39
CA LEU A 334 4.91 -9.91 -16.92
C LEU A 334 4.04 -10.51 -15.81
N ASN A 335 2.72 -10.45 -16.03
CA ASN A 335 1.72 -11.11 -15.20
C ASN A 335 1.46 -12.54 -15.70
N SER A 336 0.95 -13.40 -14.83
CA SER A 336 0.40 -14.70 -15.25
C SER A 336 -0.88 -14.58 -16.09
N ARG A 337 -1.58 -13.43 -16.01
CA ARG A 337 -2.79 -13.14 -16.79
C ARG A 337 -2.48 -12.46 -18.12
N LYS A 338 -2.91 -13.09 -19.21
CA LYS A 338 -2.78 -12.60 -20.58
C LYS A 338 -3.32 -11.18 -20.76
N GLU A 339 -4.51 -10.90 -20.25
CA GLU A 339 -5.21 -9.63 -20.47
C GLU A 339 -4.43 -8.45 -19.91
N VAL A 340 -3.78 -8.65 -18.76
CA VAL A 340 -2.93 -7.64 -18.12
C VAL A 340 -1.70 -7.36 -18.99
N ASN A 341 -1.06 -8.40 -19.53
CA ASN A 341 0.13 -8.25 -20.37
C ASN A 341 -0.18 -7.55 -21.70
N VAL A 342 -1.33 -7.86 -22.31
CA VAL A 342 -1.78 -7.20 -23.54
C VAL A 342 -2.02 -5.70 -23.28
N MET A 343 -2.61 -5.34 -22.15
CA MET A 343 -2.81 -3.92 -21.79
C MET A 343 -1.48 -3.21 -21.48
N LEU A 344 -0.58 -3.87 -20.76
CA LEU A 344 0.77 -3.36 -20.49
C LEU A 344 1.53 -3.08 -21.79
N LYS A 345 1.45 -3.98 -22.78
CA LYS A 345 2.06 -3.81 -24.10
C LYS A 345 1.53 -2.55 -24.80
N LYS A 346 0.19 -2.38 -24.85
CA LYS A 346 -0.42 -1.17 -25.44
C LYS A 346 0.01 0.11 -24.74
N GLU A 347 0.08 0.09 -23.42
CA GLU A 347 0.57 1.24 -22.64
C GLU A 347 2.04 1.55 -22.99
N ALA A 348 2.89 0.53 -23.05
CA ALA A 348 4.31 0.66 -23.36
C ALA A 348 4.51 1.24 -24.77
N GLU A 349 3.76 0.75 -25.77
CA GLU A 349 3.79 1.26 -27.15
C GLU A 349 3.36 2.73 -27.23
N TYR A 350 2.34 3.13 -26.46
CA TYR A 350 1.82 4.49 -26.52
C TYR A 350 2.73 5.51 -25.84
N PHE A 351 3.12 5.27 -24.58
CA PHE A 351 3.89 6.23 -23.78
C PHE A 351 5.40 6.13 -24.03
N GLY A 352 5.92 4.96 -24.44
CA GLY A 352 7.34 4.75 -24.73
C GLY A 352 8.27 4.83 -23.50
N ASP A 353 7.72 4.84 -22.29
CA ASP A 353 8.46 4.93 -21.03
C ASP A 353 8.56 3.60 -20.27
N ILE A 354 8.06 2.49 -20.82
CA ILE A 354 8.06 1.19 -20.15
C ILE A 354 9.08 0.26 -20.81
N VAL A 355 9.96 -0.31 -20.00
CA VAL A 355 10.82 -1.45 -20.31
C VAL A 355 10.14 -2.70 -19.76
N ILE A 356 9.58 -3.52 -20.65
CA ILE A 356 8.95 -4.79 -20.28
C ILE A 356 10.03 -5.85 -20.17
N LEU A 357 10.07 -6.54 -19.04
CA LEU A 357 11.04 -7.58 -18.75
C LEU A 357 10.42 -8.97 -18.98
N PRO A 358 11.12 -9.89 -19.68
CA PRO A 358 10.52 -11.13 -20.19
C PRO A 358 10.49 -12.25 -19.14
N PHE A 359 10.06 -11.94 -17.91
CA PHE A 359 9.86 -12.91 -16.84
C PHE A 359 8.57 -12.61 -16.06
N ILE A 360 8.02 -13.63 -15.40
CA ILE A 360 6.85 -13.47 -14.52
C ILE A 360 7.25 -12.74 -13.23
N ASP A 361 6.49 -11.71 -12.89
CA ASP A 361 6.72 -10.87 -11.72
C ASP A 361 6.53 -11.66 -10.43
N ARG A 362 7.60 -11.74 -9.63
CA ARG A 362 7.64 -12.36 -8.30
C ARG A 362 8.52 -11.53 -7.39
N TYR A 363 8.21 -11.50 -6.10
CA TYR A 363 8.94 -10.67 -5.14
C TYR A 363 10.44 -11.02 -5.11
N GLU A 364 10.79 -12.29 -5.16
CA GLU A 364 12.18 -12.77 -5.10
C GLU A 364 12.99 -12.40 -6.36
N LEU A 365 12.32 -11.99 -7.44
CA LEU A 365 12.92 -11.62 -8.72
C LEU A 365 13.03 -10.11 -8.91
N VAL A 366 12.61 -9.31 -7.91
CA VAL A 366 12.75 -7.85 -7.92
C VAL A 366 14.21 -7.43 -8.14
N VAL A 367 15.17 -8.19 -7.61
CA VAL A 367 16.61 -7.97 -7.83
C VAL A 367 17.00 -7.97 -9.32
N LEU A 368 16.34 -8.78 -10.16
CA LEU A 368 16.59 -8.80 -11.60
C LEU A 368 16.11 -7.52 -12.29
N LYS A 369 15.03 -6.91 -11.80
CA LYS A 369 14.59 -5.59 -12.29
C LYS A 369 15.65 -4.52 -11.99
N THR A 370 16.28 -4.56 -10.82
CA THR A 370 17.37 -3.65 -10.45
C THR A 370 18.60 -3.81 -11.34
N ILE A 371 18.93 -5.05 -11.72
CA ILE A 371 20.01 -5.31 -12.70
C ILE A 371 19.63 -4.71 -14.07
N ALA A 372 18.40 -4.94 -14.55
CA ALA A 372 17.93 -4.37 -15.80
C ALA A 372 17.95 -2.83 -15.81
N ILE A 373 17.69 -2.18 -14.67
CA ILE A 373 17.86 -0.72 -14.52
C ILE A 373 19.33 -0.32 -14.74
N CYS A 374 20.28 -1.05 -14.15
CA CYS A 374 21.71 -0.78 -14.33
C CYS A 374 22.12 -0.98 -15.80
N GLU A 375 21.71 -2.08 -16.42
CA GLU A 375 21.98 -2.40 -17.82
C GLU A 375 21.45 -1.31 -18.74
N TYR A 376 20.19 -0.89 -18.58
CA TYR A 376 19.59 0.15 -19.41
C TYR A 376 20.31 1.50 -19.25
N GLY A 377 20.66 1.88 -18.02
CA GLY A 377 21.38 3.12 -17.75
C GLY A 377 22.78 3.14 -18.39
N VAL A 378 23.47 2.00 -18.40
CA VAL A 378 24.82 1.85 -18.96
C VAL A 378 24.79 1.72 -20.49
N GLN A 379 23.98 0.81 -21.02
CA GLN A 379 24.01 0.42 -22.43
C GLN A 379 23.16 1.33 -23.31
N ASN A 380 22.00 1.80 -22.84
CA ASN A 380 21.05 2.57 -23.66
C ASN A 380 21.19 4.10 -23.51
N LEU A 381 21.71 4.59 -22.37
CA LEU A 381 21.73 6.03 -22.06
C LEU A 381 23.11 6.60 -21.74
N THR A 382 24.12 5.75 -21.44
CA THR A 382 25.43 6.18 -20.92
C THR A 382 25.27 7.20 -19.78
N ALA A 383 24.47 6.85 -18.77
CA ALA A 383 24.11 7.75 -17.69
C ALA A 383 25.29 7.98 -16.72
N ALA A 384 25.50 9.24 -16.32
CA ALA A 384 26.51 9.58 -15.31
C ALA A 384 26.13 9.06 -13.91
N ASN A 385 24.83 9.06 -13.59
CA ASN A 385 24.27 8.53 -12.36
C ASN A 385 22.96 7.80 -12.66
N ILE A 386 22.66 6.78 -11.87
CA ILE A 386 21.46 5.96 -11.99
C ILE A 386 20.76 5.97 -10.63
N MET A 387 19.49 6.39 -10.63
CA MET A 387 18.60 6.32 -9.49
C MET A 387 17.65 5.14 -9.67
N LYS A 388 17.45 4.35 -8.62
CA LYS A 388 16.33 3.41 -8.50
C LYS A 388 15.30 4.04 -7.57
N CYS A 389 14.03 3.93 -7.92
CA CYS A 389 12.91 4.18 -7.00
C CYS A 389 11.72 3.27 -7.35
N ASP A 390 10.68 3.34 -6.52
CA ASP A 390 9.43 2.58 -6.72
C ASP A 390 8.34 3.48 -7.31
N ASP A 391 7.29 2.88 -7.90
CA ASP A 391 6.17 3.60 -8.53
C ASP A 391 5.20 4.26 -7.55
N ASP A 392 5.40 4.03 -6.25
CA ASP A 392 4.76 4.68 -5.10
C ASP A 392 5.70 5.71 -4.42
N THR A 393 6.78 6.11 -5.10
CA THR A 393 7.74 7.13 -4.62
C THR A 393 7.61 8.44 -5.40
N PHE A 394 7.42 9.55 -4.67
CA PHE A 394 7.46 10.90 -5.25
C PHE A 394 8.89 11.46 -5.19
N VAL A 395 9.44 11.88 -6.32
CA VAL A 395 10.85 12.32 -6.44
C VAL A 395 10.95 13.82 -6.75
N ARG A 396 11.74 14.56 -5.98
CA ARG A 396 12.13 15.95 -6.33
C ARG A 396 13.41 15.93 -7.15
N VAL A 397 13.26 15.69 -8.45
CA VAL A 397 14.35 15.47 -9.42
C VAL A 397 15.43 16.56 -9.34
N ASN A 398 15.03 17.83 -9.28
CA ASN A 398 15.94 18.97 -9.18
C ASN A 398 16.80 18.96 -7.89
N VAL A 399 16.22 18.51 -6.77
CA VAL A 399 16.91 18.41 -5.48
C VAL A 399 17.88 17.25 -5.48
N VAL A 400 17.50 16.09 -6.04
CA VAL A 400 18.37 14.92 -6.19
C VAL A 400 19.58 15.29 -7.06
N LEU A 401 19.37 15.87 -8.24
CA LEU A 401 20.46 16.32 -9.13
C LEU A 401 21.40 17.32 -8.46
N ARG A 402 20.87 18.28 -7.70
CA ARG A 402 21.71 19.22 -6.94
C ARG A 402 22.59 18.50 -5.94
N HIS A 403 22.05 17.52 -5.21
CA HIS A 403 22.84 16.79 -4.23
C HIS A 403 23.88 15.86 -4.86
N ILE A 404 23.58 15.27 -6.02
CA ILE A 404 24.58 14.55 -6.82
C ILE A 404 25.75 15.50 -7.15
N LYS A 405 25.46 16.71 -7.65
CA LYS A 405 26.49 17.72 -7.99
C LYS A 405 27.32 18.15 -6.77
N LEU A 406 26.69 18.29 -5.60
CA LEU A 406 27.39 18.62 -4.35
C LEU A 406 28.31 17.48 -3.86
N ASN A 407 28.02 16.24 -4.23
CA ASN A 407 28.82 15.07 -3.88
C ASN A 407 29.78 14.66 -5.03
N ASN A 408 30.04 15.54 -6.00
CA ASN A 408 30.95 15.25 -7.11
C ASN A 408 32.43 15.41 -6.68
N GLY A 409 32.88 14.56 -5.76
CA GLY A 409 34.22 14.58 -5.17
C GLY A 409 35.28 13.77 -5.94
N GLY A 410 35.01 13.40 -7.20
CA GLY A 410 35.88 12.55 -8.01
C GLY A 410 35.87 11.06 -7.63
N LYS A 411 35.01 10.65 -6.70
CA LYS A 411 34.79 9.24 -6.31
C LYS A 411 33.42 8.77 -6.80
N PRO A 412 33.27 7.48 -7.16
CA PRO A 412 31.97 6.86 -7.40
C PRO A 412 31.03 7.07 -6.21
N LEU A 413 29.78 7.45 -6.49
CA LEU A 413 28.80 7.88 -5.49
C LEU A 413 27.79 6.76 -5.20
N TYR A 414 27.50 6.51 -3.92
CA TYR A 414 26.32 5.76 -3.48
C TYR A 414 25.54 6.61 -2.46
N MET A 415 24.34 7.05 -2.83
CA MET A 415 23.55 8.02 -2.08
C MET A 415 22.14 7.48 -1.78
N GLY A 416 21.67 7.67 -0.56
CA GLY A 416 20.31 7.29 -0.15
C GLY A 416 20.11 7.37 1.36
N ASN A 417 19.02 6.79 1.87
CA ASN A 417 18.86 6.58 3.31
C ASN A 417 19.54 5.25 3.69
N LEU A 418 20.81 5.33 4.08
CA LEU A 418 21.65 4.16 4.38
C LEU A 418 21.28 3.52 5.73
N ASN A 419 21.08 2.20 5.72
CA ASN A 419 21.10 1.37 6.90
C ASN A 419 22.53 0.93 7.19
N LEU A 420 22.99 1.22 8.41
CA LEU A 420 24.28 0.78 8.91
C LEU A 420 24.02 -0.29 9.98
N LEU A 421 24.75 -1.39 9.93
CA LEU A 421 24.70 -2.45 10.92
C LEU A 421 23.31 -3.14 11.07
N HIS A 422 22.52 -3.17 10.01
CA HIS A 422 21.21 -3.83 10.05
C HIS A 422 21.36 -5.36 10.12
N ARG A 423 20.66 -5.97 11.09
CA ARG A 423 20.66 -7.43 11.30
C ARG A 423 19.51 -8.09 10.52
N PRO A 424 19.73 -9.25 9.88
CA PRO A 424 18.65 -10.01 9.26
C PRO A 424 17.52 -10.31 10.25
N LEU A 425 16.28 -9.97 9.86
CA LEU A 425 15.12 -10.41 10.62
C LEU A 425 14.98 -11.93 10.45
N ARG A 426 14.81 -12.66 11.55
CA ARG A 426 14.60 -14.12 11.50
C ARG A 426 13.11 -14.52 11.46
N THR A 427 12.21 -13.54 11.59
CA THR A 427 10.75 -13.73 11.54
C THR A 427 10.07 -12.57 10.81
N GLY A 428 8.83 -12.78 10.37
CA GLY A 428 8.04 -11.78 9.65
C GLY A 428 8.22 -11.82 8.14
N LYS A 429 7.69 -10.80 7.43
CA LYS A 429 7.68 -10.73 5.96
C LYS A 429 9.08 -10.83 5.35
N TRP A 430 10.03 -10.13 5.97
CA TRP A 430 11.42 -10.05 5.52
C TRP A 430 12.31 -11.05 6.25
N ALA A 431 11.74 -12.16 6.73
CA ALA A 431 12.50 -13.19 7.41
C ALA A 431 13.56 -13.80 6.48
N VAL A 432 14.76 -13.95 7.02
CA VAL A 432 15.91 -14.55 6.36
C VAL A 432 16.45 -15.63 7.29
N THR A 433 16.51 -16.84 6.78
CA THR A 433 17.02 -18.00 7.53
C THR A 433 18.53 -17.90 7.73
N ASP A 434 19.07 -18.61 8.72
CA ASP A 434 20.52 -18.67 8.93
C ASP A 434 21.23 -19.34 7.74
N GLU A 435 20.54 -20.23 7.01
CA GLU A 435 21.03 -20.82 5.76
C GLU A 435 21.11 -19.81 4.62
N GLU A 436 20.14 -18.90 4.49
CA GLU A 436 20.14 -17.85 3.47
C GLU A 436 21.19 -16.76 3.76
N TRP A 437 21.41 -16.45 5.05
CA TRP A 437 22.35 -15.42 5.49
C TRP A 437 22.94 -15.77 6.86
N PRO A 438 24.14 -16.39 6.89
CA PRO A 438 24.78 -16.83 8.12
C PRO A 438 25.43 -15.69 8.91
N GLU A 439 25.75 -14.55 8.28
CA GLU A 439 26.39 -13.43 8.95
C GLU A 439 25.40 -12.64 9.84
N ASP A 440 25.88 -12.04 10.93
CA ASP A 440 25.01 -11.31 11.86
C ASP A 440 24.41 -10.02 11.28
N ILE A 441 25.05 -9.45 10.26
CA ILE A 441 24.83 -8.08 9.80
C ILE A 441 24.91 -8.02 8.26
N TYR A 442 24.04 -7.23 7.64
CA TYR A 442 24.13 -6.88 6.22
C TYR A 442 25.21 -5.83 5.94
N PRO A 443 25.81 -5.81 4.73
CA PRO A 443 26.66 -4.70 4.32
C PRO A 443 25.86 -3.38 4.32
N PRO A 444 26.52 -2.20 4.39
CA PRO A 444 25.84 -0.92 4.27
C PRO A 444 25.02 -0.83 2.99
N TYR A 445 23.73 -0.54 3.12
CA TYR A 445 22.82 -0.45 1.97
C TYR A 445 21.81 0.68 2.13
N ALA A 446 21.42 1.31 1.02
CA ALA A 446 20.37 2.32 0.98
C ALA A 446 18.99 1.66 0.95
N ASN A 447 18.03 2.20 1.70
CA ASN A 447 16.65 1.73 1.70
C ASN A 447 16.04 1.67 0.28
N GLY A 448 15.32 0.59 -0.01
CA GLY A 448 14.69 0.30 -1.30
C GLY A 448 13.90 1.42 -1.98
N PRO A 449 13.12 2.28 -1.29
CA PRO A 449 12.26 3.26 -1.95
C PRO A 449 12.98 4.27 -2.85
N GLY A 450 14.26 4.55 -2.58
CA GLY A 450 15.01 5.49 -3.42
C GLY A 450 16.48 5.59 -3.07
N TYR A 451 17.34 5.35 -4.06
CA TYR A 451 18.79 5.56 -3.95
C TYR A 451 19.42 5.86 -5.31
N VAL A 452 20.64 6.43 -5.29
CA VAL A 452 21.43 6.80 -6.47
C VAL A 452 22.80 6.11 -6.40
N ILE A 453 23.22 5.53 -7.51
CA ILE A 453 24.58 5.04 -7.75
C ILE A 453 25.23 5.79 -8.91
N SER A 454 26.56 5.94 -8.91
CA SER A 454 27.26 6.46 -10.08
C SER A 454 27.28 5.43 -11.22
N GLY A 455 27.50 5.92 -12.44
CA GLY A 455 27.62 5.08 -13.63
C GLY A 455 28.76 4.05 -13.54
N ASP A 456 29.82 4.32 -12.78
CA ASP A 456 30.93 3.39 -12.59
C ASP A 456 30.52 2.15 -11.78
N ILE A 457 29.75 2.35 -10.71
CA ILE A 457 29.18 1.26 -9.91
C ILE A 457 28.23 0.44 -10.79
N ALA A 458 27.39 1.09 -11.59
CA ALA A 458 26.47 0.40 -12.48
C ALA A 458 27.20 -0.42 -13.56
N LYS A 459 28.25 0.12 -14.19
CA LYS A 459 29.09 -0.62 -15.14
C LYS A 459 29.73 -1.84 -14.49
N PHE A 460 30.21 -1.70 -13.25
CA PHE A 460 30.72 -2.83 -12.49
C PHE A 460 29.65 -3.91 -12.30
N ILE A 461 28.45 -3.54 -11.84
CA ILE A 461 27.33 -4.48 -11.65
C ILE A 461 27.00 -5.21 -12.95
N VAL A 462 26.86 -4.48 -14.07
CA VAL A 462 26.58 -5.06 -15.39
C VAL A 462 27.68 -6.04 -15.81
N SER A 463 28.95 -5.67 -15.62
CA SER A 463 30.08 -6.54 -15.96
C SER A 463 30.14 -7.81 -15.12
N GLN A 464 29.84 -7.72 -13.81
CA GLN A 464 29.82 -8.87 -12.91
C GLN A 464 28.61 -9.77 -13.18
N HIS A 465 27.47 -9.19 -13.55
CA HIS A 465 26.30 -9.96 -13.94
C HIS A 465 26.56 -10.76 -15.22
N ALA A 466 27.13 -10.12 -16.25
CA ALA A 466 27.51 -10.79 -17.49
C ALA A 466 28.48 -11.96 -17.27
N ASN A 467 29.37 -11.83 -16.28
CA ASN A 467 30.32 -12.87 -15.88
C ASN A 467 29.77 -13.87 -14.86
N GLN A 468 28.48 -13.81 -14.52
CA GLN A 468 27.82 -14.65 -13.51
C GLN A 468 28.50 -14.63 -12.12
N SER A 469 29.22 -13.56 -11.79
CA SER A 469 30.01 -13.40 -10.56
C SER A 469 29.34 -12.54 -9.49
N LEU A 470 28.08 -12.15 -9.75
CA LEU A 470 27.27 -11.30 -8.89
C LEU A 470 26.47 -12.16 -7.91
N ARG A 471 26.68 -12.00 -6.60
CA ARG A 471 25.85 -12.64 -5.57
C ARG A 471 24.48 -11.99 -5.58
N LEU A 472 23.44 -12.76 -5.91
CA LEU A 472 22.05 -12.31 -5.87
C LEU A 472 21.42 -12.65 -4.53
N PHE A 473 20.58 -11.75 -4.03
CA PHE A 473 19.80 -11.97 -2.83
C PHE A 473 18.38 -11.43 -3.03
N LYS A 474 17.40 -12.03 -2.35
CA LYS A 474 15.96 -11.75 -2.60
C LYS A 474 15.58 -10.29 -2.33
N MET A 475 16.25 -9.63 -1.38
CA MET A 475 16.10 -8.19 -1.13
C MET A 475 17.06 -7.43 -2.05
N GLU A 476 16.50 -6.59 -2.92
CA GLU A 476 17.22 -5.88 -3.97
C GLU A 476 18.11 -4.77 -3.41
N ASP A 477 17.68 -4.13 -2.34
CA ASP A 477 18.40 -3.06 -1.66
C ASP A 477 19.63 -3.59 -0.92
N VAL A 478 19.49 -4.71 -0.21
CA VAL A 478 20.60 -5.47 0.38
C VAL A 478 21.55 -5.98 -0.71
N SER A 479 21.02 -6.46 -1.84
CA SER A 479 21.85 -6.88 -2.99
C SER A 479 22.67 -5.71 -3.54
N MET A 480 22.09 -4.52 -3.67
CA MET A 480 22.84 -3.33 -4.08
C MET A 480 23.97 -3.02 -3.08
N GLY A 481 23.72 -3.09 -1.77
CA GLY A 481 24.75 -2.93 -0.74
C GLY A 481 25.92 -3.91 -0.90
N LEU A 482 25.63 -5.20 -1.11
CA LEU A 482 26.64 -6.22 -1.41
C LEU A 482 27.51 -5.86 -2.62
N TRP A 483 26.88 -5.40 -3.70
CA TRP A 483 27.60 -5.09 -4.94
C TRP A 483 28.47 -3.84 -4.80
N VAL A 484 27.97 -2.82 -4.09
CA VAL A 484 28.72 -1.60 -3.79
C VAL A 484 29.88 -1.90 -2.85
N GLU A 485 29.69 -2.74 -1.83
CA GLU A 485 30.78 -3.16 -0.93
C GLU A 485 31.89 -3.89 -1.70
N LYS A 486 31.52 -4.83 -2.58
CA LYS A 486 32.48 -5.51 -3.46
C LYS A 486 33.25 -4.52 -4.34
N PHE A 487 32.56 -3.55 -4.96
CA PHE A 487 33.21 -2.51 -5.76
C PHE A 487 34.14 -1.60 -4.93
N ASN A 488 33.72 -1.27 -3.71
CA ASN A 488 34.47 -0.43 -2.78
C ASN A 488 35.81 -1.04 -2.36
N SER A 489 35.95 -2.37 -2.41
CA SER A 489 37.21 -3.06 -2.13
C SER A 489 38.34 -2.71 -3.12
N THR A 490 37.99 -2.32 -4.35
CA THR A 490 38.94 -1.95 -5.41
C THR A 490 38.93 -0.47 -5.74
N THR A 491 37.78 0.20 -5.60
CA THR A 491 37.63 1.62 -5.95
C THR A 491 36.83 2.33 -4.85
N PRO A 492 37.45 3.22 -4.06
CA PRO A 492 36.78 3.86 -2.93
C PRO A 492 35.49 4.59 -3.31
N VAL A 493 34.38 4.20 -2.70
CA VAL A 493 33.04 4.76 -2.90
C VAL A 493 32.78 5.88 -1.90
N GLN A 494 32.16 6.96 -2.38
CA GLN A 494 31.59 8.00 -1.55
C GLN A 494 30.16 7.63 -1.15
N TYR A 495 29.97 7.27 0.12
CA TYR A 495 28.66 7.03 0.70
C TYR A 495 28.03 8.36 1.15
N SER A 496 26.78 8.63 0.77
CA SER A 496 26.06 9.85 1.12
C SER A 496 24.70 9.51 1.74
N HIS A 497 24.63 9.56 3.07
CA HIS A 497 23.43 9.24 3.85
C HIS A 497 22.52 10.46 4.01
N SER A 498 21.21 10.29 3.78
CA SER A 498 20.20 11.30 4.11
C SER A 498 18.83 10.71 4.41
N TRP A 499 18.30 11.02 5.60
CA TRP A 499 16.90 10.73 5.99
C TRP A 499 15.84 11.39 5.10
N LYS A 500 16.24 12.36 4.24
CA LYS A 500 15.35 13.01 3.27
C LYS A 500 14.99 12.09 2.09
N PHE A 501 15.69 10.98 1.91
CA PHE A 501 15.15 9.83 1.19
C PHE A 501 14.19 9.10 2.13
N CYS A 502 12.94 9.56 2.18
CA CYS A 502 11.98 9.06 3.16
C CYS A 502 11.65 7.60 2.85
N GLN A 503 11.86 6.72 3.83
CA GLN A 503 11.49 5.31 3.71
C GLN A 503 9.98 5.11 3.96
N TYR A 504 9.36 5.96 4.79
CA TYR A 504 7.94 5.91 5.07
C TYR A 504 7.38 7.34 5.25
N GLY A 505 6.18 7.58 4.71
CA GLY A 505 5.52 8.88 4.68
C GLY A 505 6.25 9.95 3.87
N CYS A 506 6.28 11.15 4.45
CA CYS A 506 6.84 12.35 3.88
C CYS A 506 7.33 13.24 5.04
N LEU A 507 8.47 13.91 4.84
CA LEU A 507 9.05 14.88 5.78
C LEU A 507 9.17 16.24 5.12
N GLU A 508 9.19 17.35 5.87
CA GLU A 508 9.44 18.65 5.24
C GLU A 508 10.78 18.68 4.50
N ASN A 509 10.79 19.30 3.32
CA ASN A 509 11.98 19.40 2.47
C ASN A 509 12.60 18.03 2.08
N TYR A 510 11.78 16.99 1.99
CA TYR A 510 12.17 15.66 1.48
C TYR A 510 12.86 15.72 0.10
N PHE A 511 13.65 14.70 -0.22
CA PHE A 511 14.19 14.43 -1.57
C PHE A 511 13.28 13.45 -2.30
N THR A 512 12.91 12.38 -1.59
CA THR A 512 11.87 11.44 -1.99
C THR A 512 10.86 11.25 -0.86
N ALA A 513 9.61 10.98 -1.21
CA ALA A 513 8.54 10.63 -0.28
C ALA A 513 7.92 9.30 -0.70
N HIS A 514 7.76 8.37 0.24
CA HIS A 514 7.28 7.00 0.02
C HIS A 514 6.66 6.50 1.33
N TYR A 515 5.54 5.77 1.39
CA TYR A 515 4.64 5.39 0.30
C TYR A 515 3.71 6.55 -0.08
N GLN A 516 3.51 6.78 -1.38
CA GLN A 516 2.58 7.79 -1.90
C GLN A 516 1.60 7.15 -2.88
N SER A 517 0.32 7.15 -2.53
CA SER A 517 -0.74 6.74 -3.46
C SER A 517 -0.83 7.70 -4.65
N PRO A 518 -1.46 7.29 -5.78
CA PRO A 518 -1.68 8.16 -6.94
C PRO A 518 -2.24 9.54 -6.59
N ARG A 519 -3.21 9.60 -5.67
CA ARG A 519 -3.81 10.86 -5.20
C ARG A 519 -2.84 11.70 -4.38
N GLN A 520 -2.03 11.07 -3.54
CA GLN A 520 -1.00 11.76 -2.76
C GLN A 520 0.08 12.34 -3.66
N MET A 521 0.52 11.61 -4.70
CA MET A 521 1.45 12.14 -5.69
C MET A 521 0.93 13.42 -6.34
N LEU A 522 -0.33 13.42 -6.79
CA LEU A 522 -0.97 14.60 -7.39
C LEU A 522 -1.04 15.77 -6.41
N CYS A 523 -1.37 15.51 -5.15
CA CYS A 523 -1.38 16.53 -4.12
C CYS A 523 0.04 17.09 -3.82
N LEU A 524 1.06 16.23 -3.73
CA LEU A 524 2.44 16.66 -3.50
C LEU A 524 2.92 17.54 -4.66
N TRP A 525 2.54 17.17 -5.89
CA TRP A 525 2.81 17.96 -7.08
C TRP A 525 2.12 19.32 -7.07
N ASP A 526 0.83 19.39 -6.74
CA ASP A 526 0.12 20.67 -6.63
C ASP A 526 0.78 21.58 -5.59
N LYS A 527 1.11 21.06 -4.40
CA LYS A 527 1.82 21.83 -3.37
C LYS A 527 3.20 22.30 -3.86
N LEU A 528 3.97 21.42 -4.49
CA LEU A 528 5.29 21.73 -5.02
C LEU A 528 5.22 22.81 -6.12
N SER A 529 4.22 22.74 -7.00
CA SER A 529 3.98 23.72 -8.07
C SER A 529 3.67 25.12 -7.53
N ARG A 530 3.11 25.21 -6.32
CA ARG A 530 2.88 26.46 -5.57
C ARG A 530 4.09 26.87 -4.72
N GLY A 531 5.23 26.23 -4.90
CA GLY A 531 6.48 26.51 -4.17
C GLY A 531 6.55 25.92 -2.76
N ARG A 532 5.62 25.03 -2.38
CA ARG A 532 5.56 24.44 -1.03
C ARG A 532 5.95 22.95 -1.07
N ALA A 533 7.10 22.61 -0.50
CA ALA A 533 7.54 21.21 -0.35
C ALA A 533 6.99 20.57 0.94
N SER A 534 5.67 20.64 1.13
CA SER A 534 4.98 20.11 2.31
C SER A 534 4.16 18.86 2.02
N CYS A 535 3.98 18.03 3.04
CA CYS A 535 3.29 16.75 2.92
C CYS A 535 1.78 16.92 2.77
N CYS A 536 1.12 16.03 2.04
CA CYS A 536 -0.32 16.10 1.76
C CYS A 536 -1.18 15.88 3.00
N ASN A 537 -0.80 14.90 3.80
CA ASN A 537 -1.45 14.55 5.05
C ASN A 537 -0.50 14.92 6.18
N TYR A 538 -0.34 16.22 6.44
CA TYR A 538 0.37 16.67 7.63
C TYR A 538 -0.54 16.38 8.82
N ARG A 539 -0.41 15.19 9.39
CA ARG A 539 -0.94 14.85 10.71
C ARG A 539 0.13 14.06 11.43
#